data_AF-A0A178WJD8-F1
#
_entry.id   AF-A0A178WJD8-F1
#
_cell.length_a   1.000
_cell.length_b   1.000
_cell.length_c   1.000
_cell.angle_alpha   90.00
_cell.angle_beta   90.00
_cell.angle_gamma   90.00
#
_symmetry.space_group_name_H-M   'P 1'
#
loop_
_entity.id
_entity.type
_entity.pdbx_description
1 polymer ?
#
loop_
_entity_poly.entity_id
_entity_poly.type
_entity_poly.pdbx_seq_one_letter_code
_entity_poly.pdbx_strand_id
1 'polypeptide(L)'
;MLSNVPQQNALYVLNNMCHSTRTPFEGLSDAVMDLLQQNAQAFSQISYNLSACKLQDNISLFHQARNNISAILTDMKEMPGIMSRMPALPVSINDDLASNLLSSTTQPISYNIPPSIHLKQEPRS
;
A
#
# COMPACT_ATOMS: atom_id res chain seq x y z
N MET A 1 20.17 20.52 24.47
CA MET A 1 19.38 21.67 23.98
C MET A 1 18.23 21.12 23.16
N LEU A 2 17.01 21.37 23.60
CA LEU A 2 15.77 20.78 23.08
C LEU A 2 15.52 21.15 21.61
N SER A 3 14.94 20.18 20.90
CA SER A 3 14.40 20.22 19.54
C SER A 3 13.55 21.46 19.26
N ASN A 4 13.82 22.13 18.15
CA ASN A 4 12.89 23.07 17.51
C ASN A 4 12.91 22.83 15.99
N VAL A 5 12.30 21.70 15.59
CA VAL A 5 11.84 21.50 14.20
C VAL A 5 10.42 22.06 14.13
N PRO A 6 10.08 22.91 13.15
CA PRO A 6 9.00 23.87 13.27
C PRO A 6 7.62 23.20 13.25
N GLN A 7 7.00 23.16 14.42
CA GLN A 7 5.58 22.84 14.65
C GLN A 7 4.64 23.74 13.81
N GLN A 8 5.17 24.87 13.30
CA GLN A 8 4.46 25.81 12.44
C GLN A 8 3.99 25.20 11.11
N ASN A 9 4.75 24.26 10.54
CA ASN A 9 4.36 23.62 9.27
C ASN A 9 3.19 22.65 9.46
N ALA A 10 3.15 21.92 10.58
CA ALA A 10 2.04 21.02 10.89
C ALA A 10 0.74 21.80 11.12
N LEU A 11 0.81 22.94 11.82
CA LEU A 11 -0.34 23.83 12.02
C LEU A 11 -0.85 24.42 10.70
N TYR A 12 0.03 24.78 9.76
CA TYR A 12 -0.38 25.31 8.46
C TYR A 12 -1.11 24.26 7.60
N VAL A 13 -0.66 23.00 7.66
CA VAL A 13 -1.29 21.87 6.94
C VAL A 13 -2.65 21.53 7.55
N LEU A 14 -2.78 21.58 8.89
CA LEU A 14 -4.00 21.20 9.59
C LEU A 14 -5.10 22.29 9.51
N ASN A 15 -4.71 23.57 9.49
CA ASN A 15 -5.66 24.70 9.41
C ASN A 15 -6.30 24.83 8.01
N ASN A 16 -5.58 24.47 6.94
CA ASN A 16 -6.12 24.48 5.58
C ASN A 16 -7.09 23.33 5.28
N MET A 17 -7.07 22.25 6.05
CA MET A 17 -8.01 21.13 5.89
C MET A 17 -9.42 21.42 6.45
N CYS A 18 -9.56 22.39 7.37
CA CYS A 18 -10.82 22.62 8.09
C CYS A 18 -11.69 23.73 7.48
N HIS A 19 -11.16 24.54 6.56
CA HIS A 19 -11.84 25.71 6.01
C HIS A 19 -11.98 25.73 4.48
N SER A 20 -11.67 24.63 3.79
CA SER A 20 -12.12 24.50 2.41
C SER A 20 -13.62 24.25 2.43
N THR A 21 -14.41 25.31 2.33
CA THR A 21 -15.82 25.26 1.96
C THR A 21 -15.97 24.19 0.90
N ARG A 22 -16.66 23.10 1.25
CA ARG A 22 -16.92 21.95 0.39
C ARG A 22 -17.75 22.43 -0.80
N THR A 23 -17.10 23.04 -1.79
CA THR A 23 -17.63 23.03 -3.15
C THR A 23 -17.70 21.56 -3.52
N PRO A 24 -18.89 20.99 -3.80
CA PRO A 24 -18.96 19.66 -4.36
C PRO A 24 -18.05 19.66 -5.58
N PHE A 25 -17.00 18.85 -5.55
CA PHE A 25 -16.22 18.63 -6.74
C PHE A 25 -17.14 17.85 -7.68
N GLU A 26 -17.80 18.56 -8.59
CA GLU A 26 -18.81 18.01 -9.52
C GLU A 26 -18.24 16.97 -10.51
N GLY A 27 -16.97 16.59 -10.38
CA GLY A 27 -16.29 15.66 -11.28
C GLY A 27 -15.93 14.28 -10.72
N LEU A 28 -15.93 14.07 -9.40
CA LEU A 28 -15.49 12.80 -8.80
C LEU A 28 -16.72 12.04 -8.31
N SER A 29 -16.90 10.83 -8.83
CA SER A 29 -17.96 9.95 -8.36
C SER A 29 -17.72 9.59 -6.88
N ASP A 30 -18.82 9.42 -6.12
CA ASP A 30 -18.74 8.96 -4.72
C ASP A 30 -17.94 7.65 -4.60
N ALA A 31 -18.01 6.80 -5.63
CA ALA A 31 -17.21 5.58 -5.73
C ALA A 31 -15.69 5.84 -5.75
N VAL A 32 -15.21 6.82 -6.51
CA VAL A 32 -13.78 7.15 -6.50
C VAL A 32 -13.35 7.72 -5.15
N MET A 33 -14.20 8.52 -4.52
CA MET A 33 -13.92 9.06 -3.17
C MET A 33 -13.81 7.95 -2.14
N ASP A 34 -14.69 6.94 -2.19
CA ASP A 34 -14.63 5.77 -1.32
C ASP A 34 -13.36 4.95 -1.54
N LEU A 35 -12.95 4.75 -2.80
CA LEU A 35 -11.71 4.03 -3.13
C LEU A 35 -10.45 4.78 -2.65
N LEU A 36 -10.44 6.11 -2.75
CA LEU A 36 -9.37 6.95 -2.22
C LEU A 36 -9.29 6.86 -0.69
N GLN A 37 -10.44 6.90 -0.01
CA GLN A 37 -10.51 6.76 1.44
C GLN A 37 -10.03 5.37 1.91
N GLN A 38 -10.39 4.31 1.19
CA GLN A 38 -9.91 2.95 1.45
C GLN A 38 -8.40 2.85 1.27
N ASN A 39 -7.82 3.48 0.24
CA ASN A 39 -6.37 3.51 0.06
C ASN A 39 -5.65 4.22 1.22
N ALA A 40 -6.17 5.36 1.67
CA ALA A 40 -5.59 6.07 2.82
C ALA A 40 -5.56 5.19 4.08
N GLN A 41 -6.63 4.42 4.32
CA GLN A 41 -6.71 3.47 5.43
C GLN A 41 -5.74 2.30 5.23
N ALA A 42 -5.71 1.70 4.04
CA ALA A 42 -4.82 0.58 3.72
C ALA A 42 -3.34 0.98 3.92
N PHE A 43 -2.92 2.15 3.43
CA PHE A 43 -1.56 2.64 3.61
C PHE A 43 -1.20 2.92 5.06
N SER A 44 -2.14 3.47 5.84
CA SER A 44 -1.94 3.67 7.28
C SER A 44 -1.73 2.34 7.99
N GLN A 45 -2.54 1.33 7.65
CA GLN A 45 -2.40 -0.01 8.23
C GLN A 45 -1.12 -0.72 7.77
N ILE A 46 -0.73 -0.56 6.50
CA ILE A 46 0.54 -1.07 5.98
C ILE A 46 1.71 -0.50 6.77
N SER A 47 1.73 0.82 6.97
CA SER A 47 2.77 1.49 7.75
C SER A 47 2.85 0.96 9.19
N TYR A 48 1.70 0.80 9.84
CA TYR A 48 1.62 0.21 11.18
C TYR A 48 2.16 -1.22 11.20
N ASN A 49 1.71 -2.09 10.30
CA ASN A 49 2.14 -3.48 10.23
C ASN A 49 3.64 -3.62 9.94
N LEU A 50 4.22 -2.74 9.10
CA LEU A 50 5.66 -2.68 8.88
C LEU A 50 6.40 -2.36 10.18
N SER A 51 5.92 -1.38 10.95
CA SER A 51 6.51 -1.01 12.25
C SER A 51 6.40 -2.13 13.30
N ALA A 52 5.36 -2.95 13.20
CA ALA A 52 5.11 -4.09 14.08
C ALA A 52 5.73 -5.41 13.55
N CYS A 53 6.49 -5.38 12.46
CA CYS A 53 7.05 -6.56 11.79
C CYS A 53 6.01 -7.63 11.36
N LYS A 54 4.77 -7.21 11.09
CA LYS A 54 3.66 -8.08 10.65
C LYS A 54 3.49 -8.06 9.12
N LEU A 55 4.51 -8.54 8.40
CA LEU A 55 4.55 -8.41 6.93
C LEU A 55 3.44 -9.18 6.22
N GLN A 56 3.04 -10.35 6.74
CA GLN A 56 1.98 -11.18 6.15
C GLN A 56 0.63 -10.46 6.13
N ASP A 57 0.35 -9.65 7.16
CA ASP A 57 -0.87 -8.87 7.29
C ASP A 57 -0.98 -7.77 6.22
N ASN A 58 0.11 -7.45 5.52
CA ASN A 58 0.10 -6.46 4.44
C ASN A 58 -0.29 -7.01 3.07
N ILE A 59 -0.27 -8.34 2.87
CA ILE A 59 -0.49 -8.91 1.54
C ILE A 59 -1.88 -8.53 1.01
N SER A 60 -2.93 -8.72 1.82
CA SER A 60 -4.30 -8.35 1.44
C SER A 60 -4.47 -6.85 1.26
N LEU A 61 -3.78 -6.04 2.07
CA LEU A 61 -3.82 -4.57 1.99
C LEU A 61 -3.16 -4.05 0.71
N PHE A 62 -2.05 -4.66 0.28
CA PHE A 62 -1.41 -4.33 -1.00
C PHE A 62 -2.29 -4.71 -2.18
N HIS A 63 -2.95 -5.88 -2.14
CA HIS A 63 -3.95 -6.26 -3.13
C HIS A 63 -5.09 -5.26 -3.21
N GLN A 64 -5.66 -4.89 -2.06
CA GLN A 64 -6.73 -3.89 -1.98
C GLN A 64 -6.28 -2.55 -2.57
N ALA A 65 -5.12 -2.05 -2.15
CA ALA A 65 -4.61 -0.76 -2.61
C ALA A 65 -4.36 -0.76 -4.13
N ARG A 66 -3.77 -1.83 -4.65
CA ARG A 66 -3.56 -2.01 -6.10
C ARG A 66 -4.88 -1.97 -6.85
N ASN A 67 -5.85 -2.78 -6.43
CA ASN A 67 -7.14 -2.90 -7.12
C ASN A 67 -7.90 -1.57 -7.12
N ASN A 68 -7.88 -0.85 -6.00
CA ASN A 68 -8.48 0.47 -5.88
C ASN A 68 -7.81 1.47 -6.83
N ILE A 69 -6.47 1.53 -6.89
CA ILE A 69 -5.75 2.41 -7.83
C ILE A 69 -6.12 2.06 -9.28
N SER A 70 -6.15 0.79 -9.65
CA SER A 70 -6.54 0.36 -11.00
C SER A 70 -7.97 0.77 -11.37
N ALA A 71 -8.91 0.65 -10.43
CA ALA A 71 -10.30 1.07 -10.63
C ALA A 71 -10.41 2.59 -10.81
N ILE A 72 -9.71 3.38 -9.98
CA ILE A 72 -9.68 4.84 -10.10
C ILE A 72 -9.10 5.27 -11.45
N LEU A 73 -7.96 4.70 -11.86
CA LEU A 73 -7.33 5.05 -13.13
C LEU A 73 -8.21 4.68 -14.33
N THR A 74 -9.00 3.62 -14.22
CA THR A 74 -9.97 3.21 -15.24
C THR A 74 -11.12 4.21 -15.30
N ASP A 75 -11.69 4.61 -14.17
CA ASP A 75 -12.77 5.62 -14.11
C ASP A 75 -12.30 6.96 -14.70
N MET A 76 -11.10 7.41 -14.32
CA MET A 76 -10.52 8.65 -14.82
C MET A 76 -10.30 8.65 -16.34
N LYS A 77 -10.05 7.48 -16.95
CA LYS A 77 -9.87 7.36 -18.40
C LYS A 77 -11.17 7.57 -19.17
N GLU A 78 -12.28 7.10 -18.61
CA GLU A 78 -13.62 7.19 -19.21
C GLU A 78 -14.32 8.52 -18.90
N MET A 79 -13.71 9.36 -18.05
CA MET A 79 -14.29 10.61 -17.57
C MET A 79 -14.27 11.70 -18.66
N PRO A 80 -15.41 12.32 -19.00
CA PRO A 80 -15.47 13.33 -20.05
C PRO A 80 -14.79 14.65 -19.64
N GLY A 81 -14.45 15.49 -20.63
CA GLY A 81 -13.92 16.84 -20.40
C GLY A 81 -12.38 16.91 -20.42
N ILE A 82 -11.79 17.77 -19.58
CA ILE A 82 -10.34 17.99 -19.61
C ILE A 82 -9.56 16.74 -19.16
N MET A 83 -10.14 15.91 -18.27
CA MET A 83 -9.48 14.68 -17.80
C MET A 83 -9.23 13.67 -18.91
N SER A 84 -10.14 13.50 -19.89
CA SER A 84 -9.92 12.61 -21.04
C SER A 84 -8.80 13.09 -21.99
N ARG A 85 -8.34 14.33 -21.84
CA ARG A 85 -7.26 14.93 -22.63
C ARG A 85 -5.93 14.94 -21.89
N MET A 86 -5.92 14.59 -20.61
CA MET A 86 -4.67 14.54 -19.85
C MET A 86 -3.82 13.36 -20.32
N PRO A 87 -2.49 13.55 -20.43
CA PRO A 87 -1.60 12.43 -20.67
C PRO A 87 -1.66 11.44 -19.51
N ALA A 88 -1.42 10.16 -19.80
CA ALA A 88 -1.28 9.16 -18.76
C ALA A 88 -0.17 9.57 -17.76
N LEU A 89 -0.34 9.21 -16.49
CA LEU A 89 0.68 9.47 -15.48
C LEU A 89 2.00 8.81 -15.91
N PRO A 90 3.15 9.47 -15.68
CA PRO A 90 4.46 8.96 -16.09
C PRO A 90 4.90 7.73 -15.29
N VAL A 91 4.09 7.31 -14.32
CA VAL A 91 4.33 6.14 -13.49
C VAL A 91 3.22 5.11 -13.75
N SER A 92 3.63 3.91 -14.14
CA SER A 92 2.76 2.74 -14.23
C SER A 92 3.02 1.81 -13.04
N ILE A 93 2.03 0.99 -12.70
CA ILE A 93 2.23 -0.10 -11.74
C ILE A 93 3.23 -1.09 -12.35
N ASN A 94 4.20 -1.55 -11.55
CA ASN A 94 5.09 -2.63 -11.95
C ASN A 94 4.37 -3.96 -11.74
N ASP A 95 3.71 -4.47 -12.78
CA ASP A 95 2.91 -5.69 -12.71
C ASP A 95 3.75 -6.94 -12.40
N ASP A 96 5.02 -6.99 -12.83
CA ASP A 96 5.92 -8.12 -12.52
C ASP A 96 6.26 -8.16 -11.03
N LEU A 97 6.63 -7.02 -10.45
CA LEU A 97 6.91 -6.90 -9.02
C LEU A 97 5.66 -7.18 -8.19
N ALA A 98 4.51 -6.63 -8.61
CA ALA A 98 3.23 -6.87 -7.94
C ALA A 98 2.87 -8.36 -7.98
N SER A 99 3.00 -9.01 -9.13
CA SER A 99 2.71 -10.44 -9.28
C SER A 99 3.62 -11.29 -8.39
N ASN A 100 4.92 -11.00 -8.34
CA ASN A 100 5.86 -11.77 -7.52
C ASN A 100 5.64 -11.58 -6.01
N LEU A 101 5.41 -10.35 -5.56
CA LEU A 101 5.16 -10.07 -4.14
C LEU A 101 3.83 -10.68 -3.68
N LEU A 102 2.80 -10.60 -4.51
CA LEU A 102 1.43 -10.88 -4.12
C LEU A 102 0.94 -12.30 -4.44
N SER A 103 1.63 -13.02 -5.34
CA SER A 103 1.34 -14.45 -5.64
C SER A 103 1.92 -15.40 -4.59
N SER A 104 2.66 -14.90 -3.60
CA SER A 104 3.36 -15.71 -2.60
C SER A 104 2.48 -16.22 -1.44
N THR A 105 1.15 -16.25 -1.61
CA THR A 105 0.25 -16.86 -0.62
C THR A 105 -0.21 -18.23 -1.10
N THR A 106 0.10 -19.26 -0.31
CA THR A 106 -0.30 -20.69 -0.39
C THR A 106 0.79 -21.69 -0.83
N GLN A 107 2.01 -21.53 -0.34
CA GLN A 107 2.80 -22.70 0.05
C GLN A 107 3.23 -22.48 1.50
N PRO A 108 2.74 -23.28 2.48
CA PRO A 108 3.42 -23.33 3.76
C PRO A 108 4.84 -23.77 3.45
N ILE A 109 5.82 -22.93 3.78
CA ILE A 109 7.22 -23.30 3.70
C ILE A 109 7.42 -24.36 4.79
N SER A 110 7.15 -25.61 4.43
CA SER A 110 7.49 -26.76 5.25
C SER A 110 9.00 -26.85 5.19
N TYR A 111 9.67 -26.27 6.19
CA TYR A 111 11.05 -26.61 6.47
C TYR A 111 11.07 -28.09 6.90
N ASN A 112 11.04 -29.01 5.92
CA ASN A 112 11.36 -30.40 6.15
C ASN A 112 12.85 -30.44 6.48
N ILE A 113 13.17 -30.36 7.77
CA ILE A 113 14.47 -30.75 8.30
C ILE A 113 14.63 -32.24 7.93
N PRO A 114 15.59 -32.62 7.07
CA PRO A 114 15.85 -34.02 6.82
C PRO A 114 16.30 -34.67 8.14
N PRO A 115 15.76 -35.85 8.52
CA PRO A 115 16.17 -36.51 9.74
C PRO A 115 17.64 -36.91 9.62
N SER A 116 18.45 -36.32 10.51
CA SER A 116 19.65 -36.89 11.11
C SER A 116 20.70 -37.47 10.15
N ILE A 117 21.69 -36.66 9.79
CA ILE A 117 23.03 -37.19 9.48
C ILE A 117 23.58 -37.86 10.76
N HIS A 118 23.74 -39.17 10.69
CA HIS A 118 24.35 -40.00 11.72
C HIS A 118 25.69 -39.39 12.19
N LEU A 119 25.77 -39.01 13.46
CA LEU A 119 27.04 -38.78 14.14
C LEU A 119 27.79 -40.12 14.17
N LYS A 120 28.79 -40.25 13.31
CA LYS A 120 29.74 -41.37 13.34
C LYS A 120 30.47 -41.30 14.68
N GLN A 121 30.15 -42.21 15.60
CA GLN A 121 30.87 -42.32 16.86
C GLN A 121 32.33 -42.66 16.58
N GLU A 122 33.24 -41.86 17.13
CA GLU A 122 34.68 -42.12 17.06
C GLU A 122 35.05 -43.28 18.00
N PRO A 123 35.99 -44.16 17.63
CA PRO A 123 36.40 -45.26 18.50
C PRO A 123 37.13 -44.68 19.71
N ARG A 124 36.64 -45.00 20.92
CA ARG A 124 37.44 -44.78 22.12
C ARG A 124 38.58 -45.81 22.12
N SER A 125 39.82 -45.30 22.14
CA SER A 125 41.02 -46.09 22.45
C SER A 125 41.01 -46.55 23.90
#